data_AF-A0A9Q3KKI4-F1
#
_entry.id   AF-A0A9Q3KKI4-F1
#
_cell.length_a   1.000
_cell.length_b   1.000
_cell.length_c   1.000
_cell.angle_alpha   90.00
_cell.angle_beta   90.00
_cell.angle_gamma   90.00
#
_symmetry.space_group_name_H-M   'P 1'
#
loop_
_entity.id
_entity.type
_entity.pdbx_description
1 polymer ?
#
loop_
_entity_poly.entity_id
_entity_poly.type
_entity_poly.pdbx_seq_one_letter_code
_entity_poly.pdbx_strand_id
1 'polypeptide(L)'
;MENPYQPDDIKPDAMLMNKARSPSQYQDGDGMSYSEKEALKQLPEASSWPKFSGSGEYDHMELIDYIDGLFIDVPSIPDYWITARLNTAFKGHASIWYTEMKEIHDRRNWPWWKSQIIQKYSNGTCIWQKTMSFENDKYSVDKDPYEWCLRQSKRLKAIDPQMNIQMRNDKLLKQLPVELEHAVKCR
;
A
#
# COMPACT_ATOMS: atom_id res chain seq x y z
N MET A 1 61.67 27.94 48.07
CA MET A 1 62.47 26.97 47.31
C MET A 1 62.61 25.75 48.19
N GLU A 2 61.87 24.68 47.89
CA GLU A 2 62.22 23.32 48.26
C GLU A 2 61.32 22.40 47.43
N ASN A 3 61.98 21.54 46.66
CA ASN A 3 61.46 20.60 45.69
C ASN A 3 61.65 19.21 46.30
N PRO A 4 60.62 18.36 46.42
CA PRO A 4 60.84 16.95 46.64
C PRO A 4 60.67 16.20 45.33
N TYR A 5 61.80 15.91 44.68
CA TYR A 5 61.93 14.73 43.84
C TYR A 5 62.37 13.59 44.73
N GLN A 6 61.66 12.45 44.68
CA GLN A 6 62.38 11.20 44.47
C GLN A 6 61.68 10.34 43.41
N PRO A 7 62.48 9.62 42.59
CA PRO A 7 62.07 8.89 41.39
C PRO A 7 61.89 7.39 41.68
N ASP A 8 61.65 6.60 40.62
CA ASP A 8 61.61 5.13 40.47
C ASP A 8 60.28 4.77 39.76
N ASP A 9 60.16 4.16 38.59
CA ASP A 9 61.10 3.39 37.78
C ASP A 9 60.62 3.30 36.30
N ILE A 10 61.55 2.82 35.49
CA ILE A 10 61.63 2.69 34.03
C ILE A 10 60.51 1.81 33.39
N LYS A 11 60.03 2.22 32.20
CA LYS A 11 59.13 1.51 31.22
C LYS A 11 59.83 0.25 30.62
N PRO A 12 59.30 -0.57 29.66
CA PRO A 12 58.07 -0.48 28.85
C PRO A 12 57.35 -1.83 28.51
N ASP A 13 56.27 -1.68 27.73
CA ASP A 13 55.92 -2.47 26.54
C ASP A 13 54.83 -3.56 26.56
N ALA A 14 53.92 -3.33 25.61
CA ALA A 14 53.24 -4.29 24.73
C ALA A 14 52.07 -5.17 25.23
N MET A 15 51.01 -5.11 24.41
CA MET A 15 49.96 -6.13 24.17
C MET A 15 48.81 -6.20 25.20
N LEU A 16 47.53 -6.23 24.86
CA LEU A 16 46.82 -6.38 23.59
C LEU A 16 45.35 -5.95 23.81
N MET A 17 44.76 -5.47 22.72
CA MET A 17 43.36 -5.08 22.54
C MET A 17 42.36 -6.22 22.88
N ASN A 18 41.19 -5.85 23.41
CA ASN A 18 39.88 -6.02 22.74
C ASN A 18 38.75 -5.97 23.77
N LYS A 19 38.21 -4.77 24.01
CA LYS A 19 36.83 -4.65 24.50
C LYS A 19 35.98 -4.34 23.28
N ALA A 20 35.25 -5.36 22.82
CA ALA A 20 34.28 -5.24 21.74
C ALA A 20 33.40 -4.01 21.98
N ARG A 21 33.59 -3.00 21.13
CA ARG A 21 32.80 -1.78 21.14
C ARG A 21 31.48 -2.13 20.48
N SER A 22 30.39 -2.15 21.26
CA SER A 22 29.03 -2.23 20.75
C SER A 22 28.84 -1.23 19.61
N PRO A 23 28.09 -1.58 18.54
CA PRO A 23 27.89 -0.68 17.41
C PRO A 23 27.33 0.66 17.90
N SER A 24 28.16 1.68 17.77
CA SER A 24 27.80 3.08 17.99
C SER A 24 26.58 3.40 17.13
N GLN A 25 25.47 3.76 17.77
CA GLN A 25 24.36 4.42 17.09
C GLN A 25 24.87 5.80 16.65
N TYR A 26 25.40 5.87 15.43
CA TYR A 26 25.70 7.14 14.80
C TYR A 26 24.37 7.82 14.47
N GLN A 27 23.98 8.77 15.33
CA GLN A 27 22.97 9.75 14.99
C GLN A 27 23.59 10.69 13.95
N ASP A 28 23.32 10.42 12.68
CA ASP A 28 23.50 11.42 11.62
C ASP A 28 22.57 12.61 11.93
N GLY A 29 22.99 13.83 11.60
CA GLY A 29 22.26 15.08 11.89
C GLY A 29 20.93 15.28 11.17
N ASP A 30 20.46 14.28 10.43
CA ASP A 30 19.05 14.12 10.03
C ASP A 30 18.45 13.15 11.02
N GLY A 31 17.46 13.54 11.84
CA GLY A 31 16.88 12.73 12.93
C GLY A 31 16.15 11.43 12.54
N MET A 32 16.65 10.71 11.53
CA MET A 32 16.13 9.48 10.94
C MET A 32 17.08 8.32 11.22
N SER A 33 16.53 7.23 11.75
CA SER A 33 17.27 6.00 12.04
C SER A 33 17.86 5.39 10.77
N TYR A 34 19.00 4.70 10.90
CA TYR A 34 19.59 3.90 9.83
C TYR A 34 18.58 2.91 9.21
N SER A 35 17.75 2.28 10.05
CA SER A 35 16.69 1.35 9.61
C SER A 35 15.60 2.04 8.77
N GLU A 36 15.28 3.30 9.06
CA GLU A 36 14.32 4.09 8.28
C GLU A 36 14.90 4.49 6.93
N LYS A 37 16.19 4.85 6.89
CA LYS A 37 16.91 5.13 5.64
C LYS A 37 16.95 3.90 4.72
N GLU A 38 17.12 2.71 5.28
CA GLU A 38 17.08 1.45 4.52
C GLU A 38 15.67 1.12 4.01
N ALA A 39 14.64 1.27 4.85
CA ALA A 39 13.24 1.07 4.45
C ALA A 39 12.84 2.02 3.31
N LEU A 40 13.27 3.28 3.37
CA LEU A 40 13.03 4.27 2.32
C LEU A 40 13.62 3.90 0.96
N LYS A 41 14.76 3.21 0.93
CA LYS A 41 15.39 2.76 -0.32
C LYS A 41 14.66 1.59 -0.96
N GLN A 42 13.92 0.81 -0.16
CA GLN A 42 13.13 -0.33 -0.64
C GLN A 42 11.77 0.11 -1.19
N LEU A 43 11.33 1.32 -0.87
CA LEU A 43 10.08 1.86 -1.38
C LEU A 43 10.17 2.19 -2.88
N PRO A 44 9.16 1.76 -3.67
CA PRO A 44 8.97 2.27 -5.01
C PRO A 44 8.80 3.79 -5.02
N GLU A 45 9.25 4.43 -6.10
CA GLU A 45 9.04 5.86 -6.31
C GLU A 45 7.55 6.20 -6.32
N ALA A 46 7.19 7.34 -5.73
CA ALA A 46 5.79 7.81 -5.71
C ALA A 46 5.20 8.02 -7.13
N SER A 47 6.08 8.26 -8.11
CA SER A 47 5.75 8.36 -9.53
C SER A 47 5.12 7.06 -10.06
N SER A 48 5.60 5.89 -9.62
CA SER A 48 5.18 4.56 -10.09
C SER A 48 3.90 4.05 -9.42
N TRP A 49 3.37 4.77 -8.43
CA TRP A 49 2.17 4.33 -7.72
C TRP A 49 0.93 4.38 -8.63
N PRO A 50 -0.03 3.46 -8.45
CA PRO A 50 -1.30 3.47 -9.17
C PRO A 50 -1.98 4.82 -9.07
N LYS A 51 -2.55 5.28 -10.18
CA LYS A 51 -3.20 6.59 -10.26
C LYS A 51 -4.69 6.43 -10.13
N PHE A 52 -5.28 7.20 -9.22
CA PHE A 52 -6.69 7.14 -8.87
C PHE A 52 -7.37 8.46 -9.18
N SER A 53 -8.32 8.43 -10.13
CA SER A 53 -9.05 9.61 -10.62
C SER A 53 -10.36 9.89 -9.89
N GLY A 54 -10.90 8.89 -9.19
CA GLY A 54 -12.25 8.93 -8.61
C GLY A 54 -13.39 8.66 -9.59
N SER A 55 -13.10 8.50 -10.89
CA SER A 55 -14.09 8.22 -11.94
C SER A 55 -14.02 6.80 -12.50
N GLY A 56 -12.98 6.03 -12.20
CA GLY A 56 -12.89 4.62 -12.58
C GLY A 56 -13.75 3.73 -11.70
N GLU A 57 -14.22 2.60 -12.26
CA GLU A 57 -15.18 1.71 -11.61
C GLU A 57 -14.63 1.05 -10.33
N TYR A 58 -13.32 0.79 -10.25
CA TYR A 58 -12.70 0.04 -9.16
C TYR A 58 -11.30 0.52 -8.77
N ASP A 59 -10.81 1.61 -9.36
CA ASP A 59 -9.43 2.12 -9.22
C ASP A 59 -9.02 2.46 -7.77
N HIS A 60 -9.98 2.79 -6.90
CA HIS A 60 -9.71 3.03 -5.48
C HIS A 60 -9.28 1.77 -4.74
N MET A 61 -9.81 0.60 -5.12
CA MET A 61 -9.43 -0.68 -4.51
C MET A 61 -8.01 -1.07 -4.92
N GLU A 62 -7.63 -0.83 -6.19
CA GLU A 62 -6.27 -1.09 -6.67
C GLU A 62 -5.24 -0.23 -5.94
N LEU A 63 -5.55 1.05 -5.70
CA LEU A 63 -4.70 1.93 -4.89
C LEU A 63 -4.57 1.43 -3.44
N ILE A 64 -5.68 1.01 -2.83
CA ILE A 64 -5.68 0.50 -1.46
C ILE A 64 -4.85 -0.78 -1.36
N ASP A 65 -5.08 -1.75 -2.24
CA ASP A 65 -4.34 -3.02 -2.27
C ASP A 65 -2.84 -2.78 -2.46
N TYR A 66 -2.48 -1.85 -3.35
CA TYR A 66 -1.08 -1.51 -3.60
C TYR A 66 -0.40 -0.95 -2.35
N ILE A 67 -1.04 0.01 -1.67
CA ILE A 67 -0.47 0.63 -0.46
C ILE A 67 -0.43 -0.37 0.69
N ASP A 68 -1.46 -1.19 0.88
CA ASP A 68 -1.44 -2.28 1.87
C ASP A 68 -0.28 -3.25 1.58
N GLY A 69 -0.01 -3.54 0.30
CA GLY A 69 1.14 -4.32 -0.16
C GLY A 69 2.48 -3.69 0.26
N LEU A 70 2.64 -2.37 0.14
CA LEU A 70 3.86 -1.68 0.58
C LEU A 70 4.14 -1.88 2.08
N PHE A 71 3.12 -1.89 2.93
CA PHE A 71 3.27 -2.16 4.36
C PHE A 71 3.60 -3.63 4.66
N ILE A 72 3.19 -4.55 3.80
CA ILE A 72 3.55 -5.98 3.90
C ILE A 72 5.00 -6.19 3.46
N ASP A 73 5.39 -5.59 2.33
CA ASP A 73 6.72 -5.76 1.73
C ASP A 73 7.81 -5.03 2.53
N VAL A 74 7.47 -3.90 3.15
CA VAL A 74 8.40 -3.09 3.95
C VAL A 74 7.80 -2.82 5.35
N PRO A 75 7.77 -3.79 6.28
CA PRO A 75 7.10 -3.65 7.57
C PRO A 75 7.68 -2.55 8.48
N SER A 76 8.95 -2.19 8.27
CA SER A 76 9.66 -1.17 9.05
C SER A 76 9.34 0.26 8.62
N ILE A 77 8.51 0.44 7.58
CA ILE A 77 8.20 1.78 7.08
C ILE A 77 7.27 2.55 8.03
N PRO A 78 7.67 3.77 8.43
CA PRO A 78 6.74 4.66 9.11
C PRO A 78 5.60 5.12 8.20
N ASP A 79 4.38 5.10 8.73
CA ASP A 79 3.16 5.49 8.04
C ASP A 79 3.22 6.90 7.38
N TYR A 80 3.91 7.84 8.02
CA TYR A 80 4.05 9.21 7.53
C TYR A 80 4.74 9.29 6.16
N TRP A 81 5.61 8.35 5.83
CA TRP A 81 6.26 8.30 4.51
C TRP A 81 5.28 8.00 3.39
N ILE A 82 4.33 7.11 3.66
CA ILE A 82 3.28 6.76 2.71
C ILE A 82 2.29 7.91 2.59
N THR A 83 1.80 8.43 3.71
CA THR A 83 0.78 9.49 3.71
C THR A 83 1.32 10.82 3.18
N ALA A 84 2.62 11.10 3.31
CA ALA A 84 3.28 12.26 2.70
C ALA A 84 3.28 12.21 1.15
N ARG A 85 3.37 11.01 0.57
CA ARG A 85 3.43 10.78 -0.88
C ARG A 85 2.06 10.51 -1.51
N LEU A 86 1.02 10.36 -0.70
CA LEU A 86 -0.30 9.94 -1.13
C LEU A 86 -0.94 10.91 -2.14
N ASN A 87 -0.61 12.20 -2.08
CA ASN A 87 -1.05 13.22 -3.05
C ASN A 87 -0.68 12.87 -4.49
N THR A 88 0.44 12.16 -4.70
CA THR A 88 0.91 11.79 -6.05
C THR A 88 0.09 10.70 -6.72
N ALA A 89 -0.68 9.93 -5.93
CA ALA A 89 -1.55 8.87 -6.42
C ALA A 89 -2.89 9.41 -6.93
N PHE A 90 -3.36 10.54 -6.40
CA PHE A 90 -4.64 11.11 -6.80
C PHE A 90 -4.55 11.96 -8.07
N LYS A 91 -5.58 11.87 -8.91
CA LYS A 91 -5.75 12.68 -10.13
C LYS A 91 -7.19 13.18 -10.24
N GLY A 92 -7.42 14.20 -11.06
CA GLY A 92 -8.76 14.72 -11.37
C GLY A 92 -9.58 15.06 -10.13
N HIS A 93 -10.84 14.64 -10.09
CA HIS A 93 -11.77 14.90 -8.98
C HIS A 93 -11.28 14.34 -7.64
N ALA A 94 -10.59 13.18 -7.65
CA ALA A 94 -10.05 12.60 -6.43
C ALA A 94 -8.89 13.43 -5.84
N SER A 95 -8.11 14.11 -6.69
CA SER A 95 -7.06 15.01 -6.21
C SER A 95 -7.63 16.23 -5.49
N ILE A 96 -8.72 16.80 -6.00
CA ILE A 96 -9.38 17.96 -5.37
C ILE A 96 -9.92 17.54 -4.00
N TRP A 97 -10.68 16.44 -3.97
CA TRP A 97 -11.21 15.89 -2.72
C TRP A 97 -10.12 15.57 -1.69
N TYR A 98 -9.00 14.98 -2.13
CA TYR A 98 -7.90 14.67 -1.23
C TYR A 98 -7.28 15.93 -0.62
N THR A 99 -7.04 16.97 -1.41
CA THR A 99 -6.48 18.23 -0.93
C THR A 99 -7.39 18.88 0.11
N GLU A 100 -8.70 18.97 -0.16
CA GLU A 100 -9.70 19.50 0.78
C GLU A 100 -9.72 18.70 2.09
N MET A 101 -9.74 17.36 1.99
CA MET A 101 -9.72 16.49 3.16
C MET A 101 -8.44 16.63 3.98
N LYS A 102 -7.29 16.82 3.33
CA LYS A 102 -5.99 16.97 3.98
C LYS A 102 -5.88 18.31 4.72
N GLU A 103 -6.45 19.38 4.17
CA GLU A 103 -6.51 20.68 4.85
C GLU A 103 -7.35 20.63 6.13
N ILE A 104 -8.46 19.89 6.11
CA ILE A 104 -9.35 19.73 7.27
C ILE A 104 -8.76 18.74 8.30
N HIS A 105 -8.12 17.68 7.82
CA HIS A 105 -7.64 16.56 8.64
C HIS A 105 -6.14 16.34 8.41
N ASP A 106 -5.32 17.24 8.96
CA ASP A 106 -3.86 17.14 8.88
C ASP A 106 -3.32 15.89 9.64
N ARG A 107 -2.19 15.35 9.15
CA ARG A 107 -1.40 14.27 9.78
C ARG A 107 -2.18 13.04 10.22
N ARG A 108 -3.08 12.55 9.36
CA ARG A 108 -3.79 11.27 9.56
C ARG A 108 -3.00 10.09 9.01
N ASN A 109 -3.16 8.94 9.66
CA ASN A 109 -2.50 7.70 9.28
C ASN A 109 -3.20 6.98 8.12
N TRP A 110 -2.52 6.00 7.51
CA TRP A 110 -3.05 5.20 6.39
C TRP A 110 -4.38 4.49 6.71
N PRO A 111 -4.57 3.81 7.87
CA PRO A 111 -5.85 3.18 8.18
C PRO A 111 -7.04 4.15 8.14
N TRP A 112 -6.84 5.39 8.59
CA TRP A 112 -7.85 6.43 8.50
C TRP A 112 -8.09 6.86 7.04
N TRP A 113 -7.02 7.12 6.27
CA TRP A 113 -7.14 7.47 4.85
C TRP A 113 -7.85 6.40 4.03
N LYS A 114 -7.47 5.13 4.24
CA LYS A 114 -8.12 3.96 3.64
C LYS A 114 -9.62 3.95 3.94
N SER A 115 -10.00 4.20 5.19
CA SER A 115 -11.42 4.25 5.59
C SER A 115 -12.17 5.41 4.89
N GLN A 116 -11.55 6.58 4.76
CA GLN A 116 -12.14 7.71 4.06
C GLN A 116 -12.29 7.48 2.55
N ILE A 117 -11.29 6.86 1.90
CA ILE A 117 -11.36 6.48 0.49
C ILE A 117 -12.51 5.49 0.27
N ILE A 118 -12.61 4.45 1.10
CA ILE A 118 -13.71 3.48 1.04
C ILE A 118 -15.06 4.18 1.25
N GLN A 119 -15.18 5.03 2.28
CA GLN A 119 -16.42 5.75 2.56
C GLN A 119 -16.86 6.63 1.39
N LYS A 120 -15.91 7.33 0.74
CA LYS A 120 -16.22 8.23 -0.37
C LYS A 120 -16.58 7.48 -1.65
N TYR A 121 -15.84 6.42 -2.00
CA TYR A 121 -15.89 5.76 -3.32
C TYR A 121 -16.53 4.36 -3.32
N SER A 122 -16.94 3.88 -2.15
CA SER A 122 -17.76 2.69 -1.95
C SER A 122 -19.03 3.01 -1.17
N ASN A 123 -19.59 4.21 -1.38
CA ASN A 123 -20.92 4.54 -0.87
C ASN A 123 -22.02 3.74 -1.62
N GLY A 124 -23.24 3.73 -1.08
CA GLY A 124 -24.35 2.95 -1.64
C GLY A 124 -24.66 3.25 -3.11
N THR A 125 -24.54 4.51 -3.54
CA THR A 125 -24.73 4.90 -4.94
C THR A 125 -23.64 4.30 -5.85
N CYS A 126 -22.37 4.39 -5.42
CA CYS A 126 -21.26 3.79 -6.17
C CYS A 126 -21.37 2.26 -6.21
N ILE A 127 -21.75 1.61 -5.11
CA ILE A 127 -21.98 0.17 -5.07
C ILE A 127 -23.10 -0.21 -6.04
N TRP A 128 -24.22 0.51 -6.02
CA TRP A 128 -25.33 0.28 -6.93
C TRP A 128 -24.91 0.42 -8.40
N GLN A 129 -24.17 1.49 -8.76
CA GLN A 129 -23.65 1.68 -10.12
C GLN A 129 -22.74 0.53 -10.57
N LYS A 130 -21.84 0.06 -9.69
CA LYS A 130 -20.97 -1.10 -9.97
C LYS A 130 -21.78 -2.38 -10.14
N THR A 131 -22.81 -2.60 -9.31
CA THR A 131 -23.73 -3.75 -9.43
C THR A 131 -24.47 -3.72 -10.75
N MET A 132 -25.04 -2.59 -11.14
CA MET A 132 -25.70 -2.45 -12.45
C MET A 132 -24.72 -2.70 -13.61
N SER A 133 -23.49 -2.21 -13.49
CA SER A 133 -22.45 -2.43 -14.51
C SER A 133 -22.05 -3.90 -14.61
N PHE A 134 -22.00 -4.61 -13.48
CA PHE A 134 -21.78 -6.05 -13.43
C PHE A 134 -22.94 -6.84 -14.05
N GLU A 135 -24.19 -6.51 -13.72
CA GLU A 135 -25.38 -7.24 -14.18
C GLU A 135 -25.69 -7.02 -15.67
N ASN A 136 -25.37 -5.84 -16.20
CA ASN A 136 -25.60 -5.50 -17.60
C ASN A 136 -24.51 -6.03 -18.53
N ASP A 137 -23.30 -6.27 -18.03
CA ASP A 137 -22.14 -6.68 -18.85
C ASP A 137 -21.98 -8.21 -18.90
N LYS A 138 -23.01 -8.86 -19.45
CA LYS A 138 -22.99 -10.32 -19.69
C LYS A 138 -21.87 -10.72 -20.62
N TYR A 139 -21.36 -11.94 -20.43
CA TYR A 139 -20.35 -12.50 -21.32
C TYR A 139 -20.94 -12.76 -22.71
N SER A 140 -20.16 -12.48 -23.74
CA SER A 140 -20.48 -12.74 -25.14
C SER A 140 -19.23 -13.25 -25.86
N VAL A 141 -19.41 -14.09 -26.87
CA VAL A 141 -18.32 -14.84 -27.54
C VAL A 141 -17.32 -13.92 -28.26
N ASP A 142 -17.73 -12.70 -28.59
CA ASP A 142 -16.90 -11.63 -29.18
C ASP A 142 -15.91 -10.99 -28.19
N LYS A 143 -16.06 -11.22 -26.88
CA LYS A 143 -15.17 -10.68 -25.86
C LYS A 143 -14.04 -11.66 -25.56
N ASP A 144 -12.85 -11.12 -25.28
CA ASP A 144 -11.78 -11.94 -24.70
C ASP A 144 -12.22 -12.48 -23.32
N PRO A 145 -12.22 -13.82 -23.10
CA PRO A 145 -12.70 -14.41 -21.86
C PRO A 145 -11.88 -13.98 -20.64
N TYR A 146 -10.57 -13.84 -20.80
CA TYR A 146 -9.67 -13.51 -19.70
C TYR A 146 -9.88 -12.07 -19.25
N GLU A 147 -9.86 -11.12 -20.18
CA GLU A 147 -10.10 -9.70 -19.91
C GLU A 147 -11.49 -9.45 -19.32
N TRP A 148 -12.52 -10.13 -19.84
CA TRP A 148 -13.87 -10.01 -19.29
C TRP A 148 -13.94 -10.57 -17.86
N CYS A 149 -13.40 -11.77 -17.60
CA CYS A 149 -13.38 -12.36 -16.26
C CYS A 149 -12.61 -11.47 -15.26
N LEU A 150 -11.45 -10.94 -15.68
CA LEU A 150 -10.65 -10.05 -14.84
C LEU A 150 -11.43 -8.79 -14.47
N ARG A 151 -12.06 -8.14 -15.45
CA ARG A 151 -12.87 -6.93 -15.23
C ARG A 151 -14.07 -7.20 -14.32
N GLN A 152 -14.82 -8.28 -14.52
CA GLN A 152 -15.95 -8.62 -13.64
C GLN A 152 -15.47 -8.99 -12.22
N SER A 153 -14.34 -9.70 -12.09
CA SER A 153 -13.74 -10.04 -10.80
C SER A 153 -13.38 -8.77 -10.01
N LYS A 154 -12.79 -7.76 -10.67
CA LYS A 154 -12.50 -6.46 -10.06
C LYS A 154 -13.77 -5.72 -9.62
N ARG A 155 -14.83 -5.72 -10.43
CA ARG A 155 -16.15 -5.16 -10.04
C ARG A 155 -16.73 -5.83 -8.81
N LEU A 156 -16.71 -7.17 -8.76
CA LEU A 156 -17.20 -7.93 -7.61
C LEU A 156 -16.42 -7.61 -6.33
N LYS A 157 -15.08 -7.48 -6.42
CA LYS A 157 -14.25 -7.05 -5.29
C LYS A 157 -14.58 -5.63 -4.82
N ALA A 158 -14.92 -4.73 -5.74
CA ALA A 158 -15.30 -3.35 -5.41
C ALA A 158 -16.75 -3.21 -4.89
N ILE A 159 -17.62 -4.18 -5.17
CA ILE A 159 -18.98 -4.28 -4.62
C ILE A 159 -18.94 -4.88 -3.21
N ASP A 160 -18.22 -5.98 -3.04
CA ASP A 160 -18.07 -6.68 -1.77
C ASP A 160 -16.62 -7.19 -1.62
N PRO A 161 -15.77 -6.43 -0.91
CA PRO A 161 -14.38 -6.79 -0.67
C PRO A 161 -14.20 -8.09 0.13
N GLN A 162 -15.20 -8.51 0.90
CA GLN A 162 -15.15 -9.70 1.75
C GLN A 162 -15.67 -10.95 1.02
N MET A 163 -16.06 -10.84 -0.25
CA MET A 163 -16.58 -11.95 -1.04
C MET A 163 -15.50 -13.02 -1.24
N ASN A 164 -15.80 -14.24 -0.79
CA ASN A 164 -14.93 -15.39 -0.98
C ASN A 164 -14.84 -15.80 -2.47
N ILE A 165 -13.81 -16.59 -2.79
CA ILE A 165 -13.51 -16.99 -4.18
C ILE A 165 -14.67 -17.81 -4.78
N GLN A 166 -15.30 -18.70 -4.01
CA GLN A 166 -16.40 -19.52 -4.50
C GLN A 166 -17.62 -18.69 -4.91
N MET A 167 -18.05 -17.78 -4.04
CA MET A 167 -19.17 -16.87 -4.30
C MET A 167 -18.89 -15.96 -5.51
N ARG A 168 -17.64 -15.54 -5.67
CA ARG A 168 -17.21 -14.77 -6.84
C ARG A 168 -17.33 -15.60 -8.11
N ASN A 169 -16.82 -16.83 -8.10
CA ASN A 169 -16.91 -17.76 -9.23
C ASN A 169 -18.37 -18.06 -9.59
N ASP A 170 -19.21 -18.33 -8.59
CA ASP A 170 -20.64 -18.60 -8.80
C ASP A 170 -21.36 -17.39 -9.43
N LYS A 171 -21.01 -16.16 -9.02
CA LYS A 171 -21.54 -14.94 -9.62
C LYS A 171 -21.06 -14.75 -11.05
N LEU A 172 -19.80 -15.04 -11.35
CA LEU A 172 -19.25 -14.96 -12.71
C LEU A 172 -19.91 -15.99 -13.65
N LEU A 173 -20.09 -17.23 -13.19
CA LEU A 173 -20.75 -18.28 -13.97
C LEU A 173 -22.18 -17.90 -14.35
N LYS A 174 -22.93 -17.25 -13.44
CA LYS A 174 -24.29 -16.75 -13.70
C LYS A 174 -24.35 -15.62 -14.75
N GLN A 175 -23.22 -15.01 -15.08
CA GLN A 175 -23.13 -13.99 -16.13
C GLN A 175 -22.78 -14.58 -17.51
N LEU A 176 -22.58 -15.90 -17.59
CA LEU A 176 -22.38 -16.62 -18.85
C LEU A 176 -23.74 -16.94 -19.51
N PRO A 177 -23.76 -17.11 -20.84
CA PRO A 177 -24.87 -17.78 -21.51
C PRO A 177 -25.10 -19.19 -20.94
N VAL A 178 -26.37 -19.60 -20.85
CA VAL A 178 -26.81 -20.89 -20.26
C VAL A 178 -26.02 -22.09 -20.81
N GLU A 179 -25.77 -22.09 -22.12
CA GLU A 179 -25.03 -23.15 -22.82
C GLU A 179 -23.60 -23.31 -22.30
N LEU A 180 -22.91 -22.19 -22.05
CA LEU A 180 -21.54 -22.16 -21.53
C LEU A 180 -21.52 -22.46 -20.03
N GLU A 181 -22.50 -21.98 -19.28
CA GLU A 181 -22.62 -22.30 -17.85
C GLU A 181 -22.73 -23.82 -17.62
N HIS A 182 -23.59 -24.50 -18.39
CA HIS A 182 -23.72 -25.96 -18.32
C HIS A 182 -22.43 -26.68 -18.73
N ALA A 183 -21.78 -26.24 -19.81
CA ALA A 183 -20.54 -26.86 -20.29
C ALA A 183 -19.40 -26.78 -19.27
N VAL A 184 -19.30 -25.68 -18.51
CA VAL A 184 -18.28 -25.48 -17.47
C VAL A 184 -18.57 -26.30 -16.21
N LYS A 185 -19.85 -26.42 -15.80
CA LYS A 185 -20.23 -27.19 -14.61
C LYS A 185 -20.18 -28.71 -14.78
N CYS A 186 -20.24 -29.20 -16.02
CA CYS A 186 -20.26 -30.63 -16.33
C CYS A 186 -18.85 -31.25 -16.56
N ARG A 187 -17.78 -30.49 -16.37
CA ARG A 187 -16.38 -30.98 -16.41
C ARG A 187 -15.83 -31.14 -14.99
#